data_AF-A0A848Y217-F1
#
_entry.id   AF-A0A848Y217-F1
#
_cell.length_a   1.000
_cell.length_b   1.000
_cell.length_c   1.000
_cell.angle_alpha   90.00
_cell.angle_beta   90.00
_cell.angle_gamma   90.00
#
_symmetry.space_group_name_H-M   'P 1'
#
loop_
_entity.id
_entity.type
_entity.pdbx_description
1 polymer ?
#
loop_
_entity_poly.entity_id
_entity_poly.type
_entity_poly.pdbx_seq_one_letter_code
_entity_poly.pdbx_strand_id
1 'polypeptide(L)' 'GKQNALSMREAFALAESVTGKPMQWSYDEANREGDHICYYSDLSRIQGDYPSWEITKDLRTTTEEIAESWARRLATAE' A
#
# COMPACT_ATOMS: atom_id res chain seq x y z
N GLY A 1 12.13 -2.94 -3.20
CA GLY A 1 10.99 -2.00 -3.30
C GLY A 1 9.93 -2.62 -4.16
N LYS A 2 10.28 -2.95 -5.42
CA LYS A 2 9.38 -3.54 -6.41
C LYS A 2 8.46 -4.68 -5.92
N GLN A 3 8.97 -5.61 -5.09
CA GLN A 3 8.19 -6.72 -4.54
C GLN A 3 6.98 -6.28 -3.69
N ASN A 4 7.06 -5.09 -3.08
CA ASN A 4 5.99 -4.44 -2.33
C ASN A 4 5.45 -3.20 -3.06
N ALA A 5 5.43 -3.22 -4.39
CA ALA A 5 4.77 -2.19 -5.17
C ALA A 5 3.43 -2.73 -5.70
N LEU A 6 2.43 -1.85 -5.79
CA LEU A 6 1.13 -2.17 -6.40
C LEU A 6 0.57 -0.96 -7.12
N SER A 7 -0.27 -1.20 -8.12
CA SER A 7 -1.06 -0.17 -8.79
C SER A 7 -2.25 0.26 -7.94
N MET A 8 -2.85 1.40 -8.27
CA MET A 8 -4.06 1.90 -7.60
C MET A 8 -5.23 0.91 -7.66
N ARG A 9 -5.41 0.22 -8.79
CA ARG A 9 -6.50 -0.75 -8.96
C ARG A 9 -6.29 -2.01 -8.12
N GLU A 10 -5.05 -2.49 -8.03
CA GLU A 10 -4.69 -3.60 -7.13
C GLU A 10 -4.86 -3.20 -5.66
N ALA A 11 -4.55 -1.94 -5.31
CA ALA A 11 -4.75 -1.42 -3.96
C ALA A 11 -6.24 -1.41 -3.57
N PHE A 12 -7.13 -1.02 -4.48
CA PHE A 12 -8.58 -1.08 -4.23
C PHE A 12 -9.06 -2.50 -3.97
N ALA A 13 -8.62 -3.47 -4.79
CA ALA A 13 -8.98 -4.87 -4.61
C ALA A 13 -8.42 -5.45 -3.30
N LEU A 14 -7.18 -5.12 -2.93
CA LEU A 14 -6.58 -5.56 -1.68
C LEU A 14 -7.32 -4.98 -0.47
N ALA A 15 -7.61 -3.67 -0.49
CA ALA A 15 -8.36 -3.00 0.57
C ALA A 15 -9.77 -3.58 0.73
N GLU A 16 -10.48 -3.85 -0.36
CA GLU A 16 -11.78 -4.54 -0.32
C GLU A 16 -11.66 -5.93 0.29
N SER A 17 -10.65 -6.72 -0.10
CA SER A 17 -10.45 -8.07 0.44
C SER A 17 -10.18 -8.09 1.95
N VAL A 18 -9.55 -7.04 2.48
CA VAL A 18 -9.22 -6.89 3.90
C VAL A 18 -10.40 -6.34 4.70
N THR A 19 -11.15 -5.39 4.15
CA THR A 19 -12.19 -4.66 4.87
C THR A 19 -13.61 -5.15 4.63
N GLY A 20 -13.82 -5.95 3.57
CA GLY A 20 -15.13 -6.33 3.06
C GLY A 20 -15.92 -5.16 2.45
N LYS A 21 -15.28 -4.02 2.20
CA LYS A 21 -15.91 -2.80 1.68
C LYS A 21 -15.33 -2.44 0.32
N PRO A 22 -16.13 -2.46 -0.77
CA PRO A 22 -15.65 -2.04 -2.07
C PRO A 22 -15.34 -0.54 -2.09
N MET A 23 -14.25 -0.16 -2.75
CA MET A 23 -13.95 1.24 -3.01
C MET A 23 -14.88 1.81 -4.07
N GLN A 24 -15.43 2.99 -3.81
CA GLN A 24 -16.17 3.77 -4.79
C GLN A 24 -15.22 4.77 -5.45
N TRP A 25 -15.09 4.73 -6.77
CA TRP A 25 -14.13 5.55 -7.49
C TRP A 25 -14.60 5.81 -8.94
N SER A 26 -14.05 6.87 -9.54
CA SER A 26 -14.15 7.18 -10.97
C SER A 26 -12.74 7.48 -11.51
N TYR A 27 -12.51 7.21 -12.79
CA TYR A 27 -11.25 7.56 -13.45
C TYR A 27 -11.36 8.95 -14.06
N ASP A 28 -10.31 9.75 -13.89
CA ASP A 28 -10.09 10.98 -14.65
C ASP A 28 -8.90 10.73 -15.59
N GLU A 29 -9.02 11.11 -16.86
CA GLU A 29 -7.94 11.00 -17.83
C GLU A 29 -6.85 12.05 -17.61
N ALA A 30 -7.16 13.15 -16.94
CA ALA A 30 -6.18 14.16 -16.56
C ALA A 30 -5.29 13.64 -15.42
N ASN A 31 -4.05 13.29 -15.75
CA ASN A 31 -3.06 12.96 -14.74
C ASN A 31 -2.69 14.21 -13.93
N ARG A 32 -2.33 14.02 -12.65
CA ARG A 32 -1.74 15.10 -11.87
C ARG A 32 -0.39 15.49 -12.46
N GLU A 33 -0.14 16.78 -12.60
CA GLU A 33 1.14 17.27 -13.09
C GLU A 33 2.26 16.91 -12.11
N GLY A 34 3.35 16.32 -12.62
CA GLY A 34 4.47 15.87 -11.81
C GLY A 34 4.32 14.48 -11.17
N ASP A 35 3.19 13.79 -11.36
CA ASP A 35 3.06 12.41 -10.87
C ASP A 35 3.98 11.45 -11.63
N HIS A 36 4.60 10.53 -10.89
CA HIS A 36 5.28 9.38 -11.47
C HIS A 36 4.25 8.31 -11.84
N ILE A 37 4.25 7.87 -13.11
CA ILE A 37 3.41 6.74 -13.56
C ILE A 37 3.70 5.48 -12.73
N CYS A 38 4.97 5.23 -12.42
CA CYS A 38 5.41 4.13 -11.58
C CYS A 38 6.62 4.57 -10.77
N TYR A 39 6.60 4.24 -9.47
CA TYR A 39 7.71 4.48 -8.58
C TYR A 39 7.87 3.32 -7.59
N TYR A 40 9.10 2.82 -7.47
CA TYR A 40 9.51 1.95 -6.37
C TYR A 40 11.00 2.15 -6.13
N SER A 41 11.45 1.93 -4.89
CA SER A 41 12.86 2.04 -4.56
C SER A 41 13.64 0.81 -5.04
N ASP A 42 14.79 1.05 -5.67
CA ASP A 42 15.86 0.06 -5.71
C ASP A 42 16.46 -0.06 -4.31
N LEU A 43 16.56 -1.29 -3.81
CA LEU A 43 17.07 -1.61 -2.48
C LEU A 43 18.42 -2.32 -2.52
N SER A 44 19.02 -2.47 -3.70
CA SER A 44 20.31 -3.15 -3.90
C SER A 44 21.39 -2.64 -2.95
N ARG A 45 21.48 -1.31 -2.76
CA ARG A 45 22.46 -0.69 -1.86
C ARG A 45 22.25 -1.07 -0.40
N ILE A 46 21.04 -0.93 0.14
CA ILE A 46 20.79 -1.25 1.56
C ILE A 46 20.95 -2.75 1.83
N GLN A 47 20.58 -3.60 0.87
CA GLN A 47 20.80 -5.04 0.96
C GLN A 47 22.29 -5.41 0.90
N GLY A 48 23.09 -4.67 0.14
CA GLY A 48 24.55 -4.83 0.11
C GLY A 48 25.24 -4.35 1.39
N ASP A 49 24.85 -3.16 1.87
CA ASP A 49 25.41 -2.55 3.08
C ASP A 49 25.00 -3.33 4.35
N TYR A 50 23.81 -3.95 4.36
CA TYR A 50 23.24 -4.70 5.47
C TYR A 50 22.66 -6.04 5.00
N PRO A 51 23.46 -7.12 4.92
CA PRO A 51 23.03 -8.40 4.33
C PRO A 51 21.91 -9.13 5.08
N SER A 52 21.72 -8.84 6.37
CA SER A 52 20.60 -9.36 7.17
C SER A 52 19.35 -8.49 7.09
N TRP A 53 19.38 -7.39 6.35
CA TRP A 53 18.25 -6.49 6.18
C TRP A 53 17.34 -7.02 5.07
N GLU A 54 16.07 -7.22 5.41
CA GLU A 54 15.04 -7.62 4.47
C GLU A 54 13.69 -6.96 4.80
N ILE A 55 12.79 -6.95 3.82
CA ILE A 55 11.41 -6.53 4.02
C ILE A 55 10.67 -7.66 4.74
N THR A 56 10.13 -7.38 5.92
CA THR A 56 9.43 -8.38 6.75
C THR A 56 7.90 -8.23 6.74
N LYS A 57 7.39 -7.12 6.19
CA LYS A 57 5.96 -6.81 6.11
C LYS A 57 5.58 -6.68 4.65
N ASP A 58 4.72 -7.56 4.17
CA ASP A 58 4.20 -7.51 2.80
C ASP A 58 3.01 -6.52 2.69
N LEU A 59 2.50 -6.37 1.46
CA LEU A 59 1.37 -5.48 1.18
C LEU A 59 0.09 -5.88 1.93
N ARG A 60 -0.15 -7.19 2.09
CA ARG A 60 -1.33 -7.69 2.80
C ARG A 60 -1.24 -7.35 4.28
N THR A 61 -0.14 -7.69 4.94
CA THR A 61 0.08 -7.45 6.37
C THR A 61 -0.04 -5.97 6.69
N THR A 62 0.61 -5.11 5.91
CA THR A 62 0.54 -3.65 6.13
C THR A 62 -0.88 -3.10 5.92
N THR A 63 -1.61 -3.60 4.92
CA THR A 63 -3.00 -3.17 4.67
C THR A 63 -3.94 -3.61 5.80
N GLU A 64 -3.77 -4.84 6.31
CA GLU A 64 -4.52 -5.37 7.46
C GLU A 64 -4.25 -4.56 8.73
N GLU A 65 -2.99 -4.29 9.04
CA GLU A 65 -2.60 -3.47 10.20
C GLU A 65 -3.19 -2.05 10.12
N ILE A 66 -3.17 -1.42 8.92
CA ILE A 66 -3.78 -0.10 8.69
C ILE A 66 -5.30 -0.16 8.91
N ALA A 67 -5.98 -1.15 8.32
CA ALA A 67 -7.43 -1.30 8.43
C ALA A 67 -7.87 -1.52 9.89
N GLU A 68 -7.19 -2.41 10.63
CA GLU A 68 -7.46 -2.66 12.05
C GLU A 68 -7.22 -1.42 12.90
N SER A 69 -6.13 -0.68 12.62
CA SER A 69 -5.81 0.57 13.30
C SER A 69 -6.93 1.61 13.13
N TRP A 70 -7.51 1.72 11.94
CA TRP A 70 -8.64 2.61 11.69
C TRP A 70 -9.93 2.13 12.35
N ALA A 71 -10.23 0.83 12.30
CA ALA A 71 -11.40 0.26 12.96
C ALA A 71 -11.41 0.57 14.46
N ARG A 72 -10.25 0.45 15.12
CA ARG A 72 -10.11 0.81 16.55
C ARG A 72 -10.36 2.29 16.82
N ARG A 73 -9.79 3.20 16.02
CA ARG A 73 -9.98 4.65 16.20
C ARG A 73 -11.44 5.07 16.05
N LEU A 74 -12.14 4.48 15.09
CA LEU A 74 -13.55 4.77 14.84
C LEU A 74 -14.45 4.20 15.94
N ALA A 75 -14.11 3.05 16.52
CA ALA A 75 -14.85 2.46 17.64
C ALA A 75 -14.69 3.25 18.96
N THR A 76 -13.61 4.01 19.13
CA THR A 76 -13.37 4.84 20.32
C THR A 76 -13.90 6.27 20.22
N ALA A 77 -14.53 6.64 19.09
CA ALA A 77 -15.04 7.99 18.84
C ALA A 77 -16.49 8.20 19.30
N GLU A 78 -17.03 7.30 20.13
CA GLU A 78 -18.31 7.41 20.85
C GLU A 78 -18.06 7.73 22.33
#